data_AF-A0A5R9LXT7-F1
#
_entry.id   AF-A0A5R9LXT7-F1
#
_cell.length_a   1.000
_cell.length_b   1.000
_cell.length_c   1.000
_cell.angle_alpha   90.00
_cell.angle_beta   90.00
_cell.angle_gamma   90.00
#
_symmetry.space_group_name_H-M   'P 1'
#
loop_
_entity.id
_entity.type
_entity.pdbx_description
1 polymer ?
#
loop_
_entity_poly.entity_id
_entity_poly.type
_entity_poly.pdbx_seq_one_letter_code
_entity_poly.pdbx_strand_id
1 'polypeptide(L)'
;MSTLRVSAERLTIHEHPNADALELAQVGLYRAVVAKGAYRTGEFAVYIPEQAVLPDALIGELGLTGRLAGSAANRVRAVRLRGELSQGIVCRPEALAGTDLEQAAADGEDFAERLGIVKWVPPIPVSMSGDVEAAPDLLPWTDIENLKRYPDIFAPGDQVVITEKLHGTACCFSYFADTGRIQVTSKGLGSQRLALQEADGNLYWRAVRGHGLPAVAARLAARLDASRVGIFGEVYGAGVQDLGYGEDGRRDVPAFAAFDVSAEIDGQVRWLDPHELLAGELPLVPVLFSGPFDLDTALKLAQGAETVSGRGLHVREGVVVRTADDRYSPVVGGRAIAKVVSDAYLTRKGGTEYE
;
A
#
# COMPACT_ATOMS: atom_id res chain seq x y z
N MET A 1 7.47 -0.99 0.22
CA MET A 1 6.56 0.15 -0.02
C MET A 1 6.11 0.06 -1.47
N SER A 2 4.97 0.62 -1.92
CA SER A 2 4.83 0.75 -3.39
C SER A 2 5.97 1.65 -3.86
N THR A 3 6.76 1.14 -4.78
CA THR A 3 7.98 1.80 -5.25
C THR A 3 7.56 3.09 -5.95
N LEU A 4 8.16 4.23 -5.56
CA LEU A 4 8.02 5.42 -6.38
C LEU A 4 8.69 5.09 -7.71
N ARG A 5 7.92 5.05 -8.78
CA ARG A 5 8.42 4.77 -10.12
C ARG A 5 7.78 5.74 -11.09
N VAL A 6 8.60 6.57 -11.71
CA VAL A 6 8.21 7.55 -12.72
C VAL A 6 8.54 6.96 -14.08
N SER A 7 7.54 6.44 -14.78
CA SER A 7 7.71 5.65 -15.99
C SER A 7 7.06 6.32 -17.20
N ALA A 8 7.55 5.98 -18.39
CA ALA A 8 6.81 6.22 -19.62
C ALA A 8 5.66 5.22 -19.73
N GLU A 9 4.49 5.70 -20.12
CA GLU A 9 3.25 4.93 -20.13
C GLU A 9 2.47 5.22 -21.42
N ARG A 10 1.88 4.17 -22.00
CA ARG A 10 0.99 4.30 -23.15
C ARG A 10 -0.37 4.81 -22.71
N LEU A 11 -0.82 5.91 -23.29
CA LEU A 11 -2.05 6.58 -22.87
C LEU A 11 -3.28 6.09 -23.64
N THR A 12 -4.41 6.03 -22.94
CA THR A 12 -5.75 6.07 -23.56
C THR A 12 -6.44 7.37 -23.14
N ILE A 13 -6.88 8.18 -24.11
CA ILE A 13 -7.52 9.47 -23.84
C ILE A 13 -9.04 9.32 -23.91
N HIS A 14 -9.72 9.79 -22.87
CA HIS A 14 -11.17 9.84 -22.77
C HIS A 14 -11.65 11.29 -22.67
N GLU A 15 -12.85 11.55 -23.18
CA GLU A 15 -13.51 12.84 -22.97
C GLU A 15 -13.79 13.07 -21.48
N HIS A 16 -13.61 14.31 -21.03
CA HIS A 16 -14.01 14.68 -19.67
C HIS A 16 -15.51 14.99 -19.65
N PRO A 17 -16.34 14.28 -18.87
CA PRO A 17 -17.80 14.38 -18.94
C PRO A 17 -18.34 15.76 -18.53
N ASN A 18 -17.60 16.48 -17.69
CA ASN A 18 -18.03 17.75 -17.10
C ASN A 18 -17.08 18.94 -17.40
N ALA A 19 -16.30 18.90 -18.48
CA ALA A 19 -15.37 19.99 -18.83
C ALA A 19 -14.97 20.02 -20.31
N ASP A 20 -15.14 21.17 -20.97
CA ASP A 20 -14.85 21.32 -22.41
C ASP A 20 -13.36 21.46 -22.72
N ALA A 21 -12.56 21.95 -21.77
CA ALA A 21 -11.14 22.23 -21.94
C ALA A 21 -10.22 21.12 -21.38
N LEU A 22 -10.80 20.03 -20.85
CA LEU A 22 -10.07 18.96 -20.18
C LEU A 22 -10.41 17.60 -20.80
N GLU A 23 -9.49 16.66 -20.64
CA GLU A 23 -9.62 15.24 -21.00
C GLU A 23 -9.09 14.38 -19.85
N LEU A 24 -9.31 13.07 -19.93
CA LEU A 24 -8.79 12.09 -18.98
C LEU A 24 -7.77 11.20 -19.68
N ALA A 25 -6.50 11.32 -19.31
CA ALA A 25 -5.45 10.40 -19.72
C ALA A 25 -5.43 9.19 -18.78
N GLN A 26 -5.65 8.01 -19.34
CA GLN A 26 -5.61 6.75 -18.61
C GLN A 26 -4.22 6.11 -18.70
N VAL A 27 -3.71 5.68 -17.54
CA VAL A 27 -2.45 4.93 -17.34
C VAL A 27 -2.79 3.71 -16.49
N GLY A 28 -2.69 2.51 -17.06
CA GLY A 28 -3.30 1.32 -16.44
C GLY A 28 -4.80 1.53 -16.24
N LEU A 29 -5.26 1.50 -14.98
CA LEU A 29 -6.62 1.89 -14.57
C LEU A 29 -6.68 3.25 -13.85
N TYR A 30 -5.55 3.94 -13.70
CA TYR A 30 -5.54 5.32 -13.22
C TYR A 30 -6.04 6.28 -14.29
N ARG A 31 -6.62 7.39 -13.86
CA ARG A 31 -6.96 8.52 -14.72
C ARG A 31 -6.29 9.77 -14.18
N ALA A 32 -5.65 10.53 -15.04
CA ALA A 32 -5.12 11.86 -14.77
C ALA A 32 -5.80 12.88 -15.68
N VAL A 33 -6.23 14.00 -15.11
CA VAL A 33 -6.84 15.08 -15.89
C VAL A 33 -5.75 15.82 -16.66
N VAL A 34 -5.94 15.96 -17.97
CA VAL A 34 -5.01 16.65 -18.88
C VAL A 34 -5.74 17.73 -19.67
N ALA A 35 -5.00 18.67 -20.24
CA ALA A 35 -5.58 19.67 -21.14
C ALA A 35 -6.06 19.00 -22.43
N LYS A 36 -7.22 19.43 -22.93
CA LYS A 36 -7.82 18.88 -24.15
C LYS A 36 -6.89 19.03 -25.35
N GLY A 37 -6.67 17.93 -26.08
CA GLY A 37 -5.82 17.89 -27.27
C GLY A 37 -4.31 17.89 -26.99
N ALA A 38 -3.88 17.84 -25.73
CA ALA A 38 -2.46 17.74 -25.38
C ALA A 38 -1.86 16.35 -25.69
N TYR A 39 -2.71 15.32 -25.74
CA TYR A 39 -2.32 13.92 -25.96
C TYR A 39 -3.32 13.23 -26.90
N ARG A 40 -2.90 12.14 -27.52
CA ARG A 40 -3.79 11.24 -28.28
C ARG A 40 -3.67 9.81 -27.78
N THR A 41 -4.76 9.05 -27.90
CA THR A 41 -4.76 7.61 -27.58
C THR A 41 -3.68 6.90 -28.38
N GLY A 42 -2.89 6.07 -27.69
CA GLY A 42 -1.78 5.33 -28.25
C GLY A 42 -0.43 6.04 -28.13
N GLU A 43 -0.39 7.34 -27.82
CA GLU A 43 0.86 8.05 -27.54
C GLU A 43 1.45 7.67 -26.19
N PHE A 44 2.77 7.82 -26.05
CA PHE A 44 3.49 7.69 -24.79
C PHE A 44 3.74 9.05 -24.13
N ALA A 45 3.69 9.04 -22.80
CA ALA A 45 4.02 10.18 -21.94
C ALA A 45 4.55 9.67 -20.59
N VAL A 46 5.17 10.55 -19.82
CA VAL A 46 5.63 10.21 -18.47
C VAL A 46 4.50 10.32 -17.47
N TYR A 47 4.36 9.30 -16.63
CA TYR A 47 3.45 9.28 -15.50
C TYR A 47 4.21 9.49 -14.19
N ILE A 48 3.84 10.55 -13.45
CA ILE A 48 4.35 10.83 -12.11
C ILE A 48 3.26 10.42 -11.10
N PRO A 49 3.48 9.40 -10.26
CA PRO A 49 2.47 8.89 -9.35
C PRO A 49 2.23 9.81 -8.15
N GLU A 50 1.21 9.48 -7.37
CA GLU A 50 0.95 10.09 -6.06
C GLU A 50 2.15 9.92 -5.10
N GLN A 51 2.26 10.78 -4.09
CA GLN A 51 3.39 10.85 -3.14
C GLN A 51 4.73 11.30 -3.74
N ALA A 52 4.82 11.54 -5.05
CA ALA A 52 5.98 12.19 -5.65
C ALA A 52 6.14 13.64 -5.15
N VAL A 53 7.36 14.05 -4.86
CA VAL A 53 7.77 15.44 -4.60
C VAL A 53 8.57 15.92 -5.79
N LEU A 54 8.08 16.96 -6.46
CA LEU A 54 8.69 17.49 -7.68
C LEU A 54 9.63 18.66 -7.34
N PRO A 55 10.70 18.86 -8.11
CA PRO A 55 11.50 20.08 -8.02
C PRO A 55 10.76 21.28 -8.61
N ASP A 56 11.03 22.48 -8.10
CA ASP A 56 10.34 23.73 -8.48
C ASP A 56 10.39 24.02 -9.98
N ALA A 57 11.51 23.69 -10.65
CA ALA A 57 11.67 23.86 -12.09
C ALA A 57 10.64 23.05 -12.88
N LEU A 58 10.45 21.77 -12.54
CA LEU A 58 9.46 20.90 -13.18
C LEU A 58 8.03 21.36 -12.85
N ILE A 59 7.78 21.85 -11.64
CA ILE A 59 6.46 22.41 -11.27
C ILE A 59 6.12 23.63 -12.13
N GLY A 60 7.10 24.52 -12.33
CA GLY A 60 6.97 25.70 -13.18
C GLY A 60 6.71 25.34 -14.64
N GLU A 61 7.49 24.39 -15.17
CA GLU A 61 7.35 23.86 -16.53
C GLU A 61 5.93 23.30 -16.78
N LEU A 62 5.41 22.52 -15.83
CA LEU A 62 4.08 21.91 -15.92
C LEU A 62 2.92 22.89 -15.65
N GLY A 63 3.20 24.14 -15.29
CA GLY A 63 2.18 25.14 -14.94
C GLY A 63 1.42 24.82 -13.65
N LEU A 64 2.06 24.09 -12.73
CA LEU A 64 1.44 23.60 -11.48
C LEU A 64 1.84 24.41 -10.24
N THR A 65 2.50 25.56 -10.41
CA THR A 65 2.92 26.45 -9.33
C THR A 65 1.77 26.75 -8.37
N GLY A 66 1.94 26.39 -7.09
CA GLY A 66 0.96 26.60 -6.03
C GLY A 66 -0.27 25.67 -6.08
N ARG A 67 -0.27 24.63 -6.93
CA ARG A 67 -1.42 23.72 -7.11
C ARG A 67 -1.24 22.35 -6.48
N LEU A 68 0.00 21.95 -6.19
CA LEU A 68 0.31 20.67 -5.54
C LEU A 68 0.16 20.78 -4.02
N ALA A 69 0.17 19.64 -3.34
CA ALA A 69 -0.03 19.56 -1.89
C ALA A 69 1.26 19.80 -1.09
N GLY A 70 1.10 19.93 0.22
CA GLY A 70 2.20 20.20 1.16
C GLY A 70 2.45 21.70 1.32
N SER A 71 3.16 22.09 2.39
CA SER A 71 3.50 23.49 2.66
C SER A 71 4.34 24.13 1.56
N ALA A 72 5.18 23.34 0.89
CA ALA A 72 5.98 23.75 -0.26
C ALA A 72 5.23 23.65 -1.60
N ALA A 73 3.96 23.22 -1.61
CA ALA A 73 3.13 23.05 -2.81
C ALA A 73 3.84 22.28 -3.95
N ASN A 74 4.50 21.17 -3.61
CA ASN A 74 5.33 20.36 -4.52
C ASN A 74 5.02 18.86 -4.49
N ARG A 75 4.03 18.42 -3.69
CA ARG A 75 3.68 17.00 -3.54
C ARG A 75 2.45 16.61 -4.35
N VAL A 76 2.58 15.59 -5.19
CA VAL A 76 1.47 15.01 -5.95
C VAL A 76 0.53 14.25 -5.01
N ARG A 77 -0.77 14.53 -5.13
CA ARG A 77 -1.85 13.80 -4.46
C ARG A 77 -3.00 13.59 -5.44
N ALA A 78 -3.83 12.57 -5.20
CA ALA A 78 -5.13 12.50 -5.85
C ALA A 78 -5.98 13.73 -5.53
N VAL A 79 -6.71 14.20 -6.55
CA VAL A 79 -7.67 15.31 -6.43
C VAL A 79 -8.92 14.99 -7.23
N ARG A 80 -10.03 15.68 -6.92
CA ARG A 80 -11.19 15.73 -7.82
C ARG A 80 -11.19 17.04 -8.58
N LEU A 81 -11.26 16.95 -9.90
CA LEU A 81 -11.40 18.11 -10.78
C LEU A 81 -12.69 17.93 -11.57
N ARG A 82 -13.64 18.85 -11.37
CA ARG A 82 -14.96 18.81 -12.03
C ARG A 82 -15.68 17.46 -11.87
N GLY A 83 -15.57 16.85 -10.69
CA GLY A 83 -16.20 15.58 -10.34
C GLY A 83 -15.32 14.36 -10.60
N GLU A 84 -14.42 14.40 -11.58
CA GLU A 84 -13.56 13.28 -11.94
C GLU A 84 -12.36 13.15 -11.01
N LEU A 85 -11.99 11.91 -10.68
CA LEU A 85 -10.77 11.62 -9.94
C LEU A 85 -9.56 11.76 -10.87
N SER A 86 -8.56 12.53 -10.42
CA SER A 86 -7.26 12.66 -11.07
C SER A 86 -6.18 12.10 -10.15
N GLN A 87 -5.49 11.05 -10.58
CA GLN A 87 -4.45 10.34 -9.85
C GLN A 87 -3.12 10.44 -10.58
N GLY A 88 -2.15 11.11 -9.97
CA GLY A 88 -0.85 11.38 -10.59
C GLY A 88 -0.89 12.52 -11.61
N ILE A 89 0.20 12.66 -12.35
CA ILE A 89 0.39 13.67 -13.40
C ILE A 89 0.88 12.95 -14.66
N VAL A 90 0.32 13.33 -15.81
CA VAL A 90 0.78 12.90 -17.14
C VAL A 90 1.46 14.08 -17.81
N CYS A 91 2.74 13.94 -18.18
CA CYS A 91 3.56 15.03 -18.71
C CYS A 91 4.59 14.57 -19.75
N ARG A 92 5.21 15.55 -20.43
CA ARG A 92 6.38 15.37 -21.31
C ARG A 92 7.46 16.37 -20.91
N PRO A 93 8.25 16.08 -19.86
CA PRO A 93 9.26 17.00 -19.36
C PRO A 93 10.31 17.36 -20.42
N GLU A 94 10.75 18.62 -20.49
CA GLU A 94 11.82 19.06 -21.38
C GLU A 94 13.12 18.27 -21.18
N ALA A 95 13.41 17.90 -19.93
CA ALA A 95 14.56 17.05 -19.58
C ALA A 95 14.57 15.68 -20.29
N LEU A 96 13.42 15.24 -20.80
CA LEU A 96 13.23 14.00 -21.56
C LEU A 96 13.00 14.24 -23.07
N ALA A 97 13.15 15.46 -23.56
CA ALA A 97 13.02 15.76 -24.97
C ALA A 97 13.97 14.89 -25.82
N GLY A 98 13.43 14.29 -26.88
CA GLY A 98 14.17 13.37 -27.76
C GLY A 98 14.40 11.97 -27.20
N THR A 99 13.92 11.66 -25.98
CA THR A 99 13.90 10.28 -25.47
C THR A 99 12.78 9.50 -26.16
N ASP A 100 13.07 8.29 -26.65
CA ASP A 100 12.05 7.37 -27.16
C ASP A 100 11.28 6.78 -25.98
N LEU A 101 10.13 7.38 -25.68
CA LEU A 101 9.30 6.98 -24.53
C LEU A 101 8.65 5.60 -24.72
N GLU A 102 8.47 5.13 -25.96
CA GLU A 102 7.93 3.79 -26.21
C GLU A 102 8.99 2.74 -25.88
N GLN A 103 10.23 2.94 -26.34
CA GLN A 103 11.35 2.07 -25.99
C GLN A 103 11.63 2.11 -24.48
N ALA A 104 11.65 3.29 -23.87
CA ALA A 104 11.88 3.41 -22.43
C ALA A 104 10.78 2.74 -21.59
N ALA A 105 9.52 2.75 -22.05
CA ALA A 105 8.45 2.00 -21.41
C ALA A 105 8.68 0.48 -21.51
N ALA A 106 9.13 -0.01 -22.67
CA ALA A 106 9.46 -1.43 -22.87
C ALA A 106 10.63 -1.89 -22.00
N ASP A 107 11.63 -1.03 -21.81
CA ASP A 107 12.80 -1.29 -20.97
C ASP A 107 12.50 -1.08 -19.47
N GLY A 108 11.33 -0.53 -19.14
CA GLY A 108 10.91 -0.27 -17.78
C GLY A 108 11.74 0.81 -17.08
N GLU A 109 12.23 1.80 -17.81
CA GLU A 109 13.06 2.88 -17.28
C GLU A 109 12.32 3.66 -16.18
N ASP A 110 13.06 4.05 -15.12
CA ASP A 110 12.57 4.93 -14.07
C ASP A 110 13.26 6.30 -14.17
N PHE A 111 12.47 7.32 -14.46
CA PHE A 111 12.92 8.69 -14.65
C PHE A 111 12.99 9.50 -13.36
N ALA A 112 12.69 8.91 -12.19
CA ALA A 112 12.64 9.65 -10.92
C ALA A 112 13.92 10.43 -10.64
N GLU A 113 15.08 9.77 -10.71
CA GLU A 113 16.38 10.42 -10.50
C GLU A 113 16.68 11.50 -11.53
N ARG A 114 16.50 11.19 -12.83
CA ARG A 114 16.74 12.13 -13.94
C ARG A 114 15.87 13.39 -13.86
N LEU A 115 14.67 13.27 -13.30
CA LEU A 115 13.73 14.38 -13.10
C LEU A 115 13.85 15.04 -11.72
N GLY A 116 14.75 14.57 -10.85
CA GLY A 116 14.89 15.07 -9.48
C GLY A 116 13.65 14.85 -8.61
N ILE A 117 12.84 13.85 -8.94
CA ILE A 117 11.61 13.50 -8.24
C ILE A 117 11.96 12.54 -7.10
N VAL A 118 11.55 12.87 -5.88
CA VAL A 118 11.75 12.02 -4.71
C VAL A 118 10.43 11.60 -4.09
N LYS A 119 10.46 10.52 -3.31
CA LYS A 119 9.27 10.07 -2.60
C LYS A 119 9.04 10.93 -1.37
N TRP A 120 7.82 11.42 -1.19
CA TRP A 120 7.43 12.06 0.05
C TRP A 120 7.41 11.04 1.18
N VAL A 121 8.13 11.33 2.27
CA VAL A 121 8.14 10.51 3.48
C VAL A 121 7.39 11.26 4.59
N PRO A 122 6.33 10.67 5.15
CA PRO A 122 5.61 11.24 6.28
C PRO A 122 6.49 11.25 7.54
N PRO A 123 6.29 12.19 8.48
CA PRO A 123 6.96 12.14 9.76
C PRO A 123 6.51 10.90 10.55
N ILE A 124 7.45 10.24 11.24
CA ILE A 124 7.16 9.08 12.09
C ILE A 124 6.81 9.58 13.50
N PRO A 125 5.62 9.28 14.04
CA PRO A 125 5.29 9.58 15.43
C PRO A 125 6.25 8.92 16.42
N VAL A 126 6.52 9.58 17.55
CA VAL A 126 7.47 9.08 18.57
C VAL A 126 7.09 7.68 19.06
N SER A 127 5.79 7.41 19.26
CA SER A 127 5.27 6.11 19.67
C SER A 127 5.50 4.98 18.64
N MET A 128 5.81 5.31 17.39
CA MET A 128 6.09 4.38 16.29
C MET A 128 7.59 4.31 15.98
N SER A 129 8.41 5.04 16.73
CA SER A 129 9.87 5.02 16.67
C SER A 129 10.44 4.39 17.95
N GLY A 130 11.73 4.09 17.94
CA GLY A 130 12.45 3.56 19.10
C GLY A 130 13.88 3.18 18.74
N ASP A 131 14.63 2.74 19.73
CA ASP A 131 15.94 2.13 19.51
C ASP A 131 15.78 0.87 18.64
N VAL A 132 16.76 0.64 17.77
CA VAL A 132 16.72 -0.45 16.80
C VAL A 132 17.88 -1.43 17.02
N GLU A 133 17.67 -2.67 16.60
CA GLU A 133 18.69 -3.71 16.53
C GLU A 133 18.77 -4.31 15.12
N ALA A 134 19.91 -4.90 14.79
CA ALA A 134 20.07 -5.65 13.55
C ALA A 134 19.19 -6.90 13.58
N ALA A 135 18.46 -7.11 12.49
CA ALA A 135 17.52 -8.20 12.33
C ALA A 135 17.60 -8.79 10.90
N PRO A 136 18.76 -9.38 10.53
CA PRO A 136 18.97 -9.91 9.17
C PRO A 136 18.03 -11.06 8.83
N ASP A 137 17.57 -11.78 9.86
CA ASP A 137 16.75 -12.98 9.75
C ASP A 137 15.24 -12.72 9.91
N LEU A 138 14.79 -11.46 9.79
CA LEU A 138 13.37 -11.15 9.75
C LEU A 138 12.70 -11.88 8.59
N LEU A 139 11.51 -12.41 8.85
CA LEU A 139 10.68 -12.90 7.77
C LEU A 139 10.29 -11.72 6.86
N PRO A 140 10.39 -11.90 5.53
CA PRO A 140 10.31 -10.78 4.61
C PRO A 140 8.92 -10.15 4.61
N TRP A 141 8.89 -8.83 4.72
CA TRP A 141 7.71 -8.05 4.36
C TRP A 141 7.40 -8.23 2.86
N THR A 142 6.13 -8.40 2.50
CA THR A 142 5.69 -8.42 1.10
C THR A 142 5.20 -7.04 0.68
N ASP A 143 5.77 -6.48 -0.38
CA ASP A 143 5.25 -5.26 -0.96
C ASP A 143 3.97 -5.50 -1.76
N ILE A 144 2.95 -4.70 -1.45
CA ILE A 144 1.62 -4.80 -2.04
C ILE A 144 1.44 -3.66 -3.04
N GLU A 145 1.54 -4.01 -4.32
CA GLU A 145 1.34 -3.09 -5.43
C GLU A 145 -0.14 -2.75 -5.65
N ASN A 146 -0.41 -1.64 -6.32
CA ASN A 146 -1.79 -1.23 -6.58
C ASN A 146 -2.32 -1.92 -7.86
N LEU A 147 -3.47 -2.59 -7.75
CA LEU A 147 -4.13 -3.29 -8.85
C LEU A 147 -4.49 -2.35 -10.01
N LYS A 148 -4.74 -1.05 -9.72
CA LYS A 148 -4.95 -0.05 -10.78
C LYS A 148 -3.70 0.17 -11.64
N ARG A 149 -2.50 -0.09 -11.12
CA ARG A 149 -1.25 -0.01 -11.89
C ARG A 149 -1.01 -1.28 -12.70
N TYR A 150 -1.25 -2.43 -12.08
CA TYR A 150 -0.94 -3.74 -12.65
C TYR A 150 -2.21 -4.61 -12.64
N PRO A 151 -3.18 -4.35 -13.54
CA PRO A 151 -4.46 -5.07 -13.56
C PRO A 151 -4.27 -6.57 -13.83
N ASP A 152 -3.19 -6.95 -14.51
CA ASP A 152 -2.91 -8.32 -14.95
C ASP A 152 -2.24 -9.20 -13.87
N ILE A 153 -2.10 -8.71 -12.62
CA ILE A 153 -1.61 -9.54 -11.49
C ILE A 153 -2.47 -10.80 -11.32
N PHE A 154 -3.77 -10.67 -11.57
CA PHE A 154 -4.76 -11.74 -11.52
C PHE A 154 -5.39 -11.95 -12.90
N ALA A 155 -5.59 -13.20 -13.27
CA ALA A 155 -6.40 -13.58 -14.40
C ALA A 155 -7.89 -13.66 -13.99
N PRO A 156 -8.83 -13.34 -14.91
CA PRO A 156 -10.24 -13.57 -14.67
C PRO A 156 -10.51 -15.02 -14.22
N GLY A 157 -11.25 -15.17 -13.12
CA GLY A 157 -11.63 -16.49 -12.59
C GLY A 157 -10.66 -17.11 -11.58
N ASP A 158 -9.48 -16.52 -11.35
CA ASP A 158 -8.57 -16.96 -10.28
C ASP A 158 -9.29 -16.99 -8.92
N GLN A 159 -9.03 -18.01 -8.10
CA GLN A 159 -9.60 -18.02 -6.75
C GLN A 159 -8.86 -17.00 -5.87
N VAL A 160 -9.58 -15.98 -5.41
CA VAL A 160 -9.02 -14.89 -4.59
C VAL A 160 -9.79 -14.73 -3.29
N VAL A 161 -9.08 -14.16 -2.31
CA VAL A 161 -9.65 -13.62 -1.07
C VAL A 161 -9.45 -12.11 -1.09
N ILE A 162 -10.53 -11.37 -0.87
CA ILE A 162 -10.52 -9.91 -0.79
C ILE A 162 -10.81 -9.51 0.64
N THR A 163 -9.83 -8.87 1.29
CA THR A 163 -9.95 -8.37 2.66
C THR A 163 -10.04 -6.85 2.68
N GLU A 164 -10.67 -6.32 3.72
CA GLU A 164 -10.65 -4.88 3.97
C GLU A 164 -9.22 -4.42 4.29
N LYS A 165 -8.76 -3.38 3.58
CA LYS A 165 -7.50 -2.73 3.91
C LYS A 165 -7.74 -1.76 5.07
N LEU A 166 -7.13 -2.06 6.20
CA LEU A 166 -7.13 -1.16 7.36
C LEU A 166 -6.12 -0.04 7.17
N HIS A 167 -6.44 1.10 7.79
CA HIS A 167 -5.62 2.28 7.85
C HIS A 167 -5.04 2.47 9.26
N GLY A 168 -3.77 2.10 9.41
CA GLY A 168 -3.06 2.20 10.67
C GLY A 168 -1.57 2.21 10.42
N THR A 169 -0.87 1.26 11.04
CA THR A 169 0.53 0.97 10.75
C THR A 169 0.80 -0.52 10.74
N ALA A 170 1.60 -0.96 9.77
CA ALA A 170 1.96 -2.35 9.60
C ALA A 170 2.93 -2.79 10.71
N CYS A 171 2.46 -3.71 11.56
CA CYS A 171 3.24 -4.41 12.57
C CYS A 171 3.68 -5.76 12.01
N CYS A 172 4.99 -5.95 11.88
CA CYS A 172 5.60 -7.20 11.43
C CYS A 172 6.24 -7.89 12.64
N PHE A 173 5.70 -9.02 13.03
CA PHE A 173 6.21 -9.83 14.14
C PHE A 173 6.87 -11.09 13.61
N SER A 174 8.06 -11.44 14.10
CA SER A 174 8.77 -12.68 13.81
C SER A 174 9.11 -13.42 15.10
N TYR A 175 8.87 -14.73 15.13
CA TYR A 175 9.20 -15.66 16.21
C TYR A 175 10.16 -16.74 15.71
N PHE A 176 11.19 -17.05 16.50
CA PHE A 176 12.21 -18.04 16.21
C PHE A 176 12.04 -19.23 17.16
N ALA A 177 11.72 -20.41 16.61
CA ALA A 177 11.28 -21.55 17.41
C ALA A 177 12.40 -22.20 18.25
N ASP A 178 13.64 -22.12 17.77
CA ASP A 178 14.83 -22.69 18.42
C ASP A 178 15.21 -21.99 19.73
N THR A 179 15.02 -20.67 19.78
CA THR A 179 15.46 -19.78 20.86
C THR A 179 14.30 -19.17 21.63
N GLY A 180 13.10 -19.19 21.04
CA GLY A 180 11.96 -18.41 21.52
C GLY A 180 12.11 -16.90 21.32
N ARG A 181 13.14 -16.46 20.59
CA ARG A 181 13.37 -15.02 20.31
C ARG A 181 12.20 -14.47 19.53
N ILE A 182 11.86 -13.21 19.82
CA ILE A 182 10.88 -12.43 19.07
C ILE A 182 11.52 -11.16 18.54
N GLN A 183 11.09 -10.74 17.36
CA GLN A 183 11.48 -9.47 16.76
C GLN A 183 10.26 -8.78 16.18
N VAL A 184 10.17 -7.48 16.41
CA VAL A 184 9.04 -6.63 16.00
C VAL A 184 9.58 -5.50 15.15
N THR A 185 8.97 -5.25 14.01
CA THR A 185 9.40 -4.18 13.11
C THR A 185 8.21 -3.52 12.42
N SER A 186 8.42 -2.30 11.94
CA SER A 186 7.53 -1.69 10.95
C SER A 186 7.95 -2.14 9.55
N LYS A 187 7.09 -1.93 8.56
CA LYS A 187 7.43 -2.13 7.14
C LYS A 187 8.72 -1.39 6.72
N GLY A 188 8.90 -0.14 7.14
CA GLY A 188 10.04 0.69 6.75
C GLY A 188 11.37 0.29 7.40
N LEU A 189 11.33 -0.18 8.65
CA LEU A 189 12.51 -0.72 9.34
C LEU A 189 12.83 -2.14 8.86
N GLY A 190 11.81 -2.97 8.62
CA GLY A 190 11.96 -4.34 8.12
C GLY A 190 12.62 -4.40 6.74
N SER A 191 12.36 -3.43 5.85
CA SER A 191 13.05 -3.33 4.56
C SER A 191 14.55 -3.02 4.70
N GLN A 192 14.97 -2.47 5.85
CA GLN A 192 16.36 -2.20 6.19
C GLN A 192 16.99 -3.31 7.05
N ARG A 193 16.27 -4.43 7.28
CA ARG A 193 16.69 -5.52 8.18
C ARG A 193 16.94 -5.04 9.62
N LEU A 194 16.08 -4.15 10.10
CA LEU A 194 16.09 -3.64 11.46
C LEU A 194 14.82 -4.05 12.20
N ALA A 195 14.95 -4.32 13.50
CA ALA A 195 13.84 -4.51 14.42
C ALA A 195 13.88 -3.46 15.53
N LEU A 196 12.72 -3.13 16.07
CA LEU A 196 12.58 -2.25 17.23
C LEU A 196 12.95 -3.01 18.50
N GLN A 197 13.83 -2.43 19.31
CA GLN A 197 14.06 -2.91 20.66
C GLN A 197 12.79 -2.72 21.50
N GLU A 198 12.59 -3.62 22.45
CA GLU A 198 11.39 -3.60 23.30
C GLU A 198 11.37 -2.35 24.20
N ALA A 199 10.24 -1.63 24.14
CA ALA A 199 10.00 -0.48 25.01
C ALA A 199 8.51 -0.41 25.39
N ASP A 200 8.22 0.00 26.63
CA ASP A 200 6.85 0.05 27.16
C ASP A 200 5.96 1.03 26.39
N GLY A 201 6.52 2.16 25.97
CA GLY A 201 5.79 3.19 25.22
C GLY A 201 5.63 2.91 23.72
N ASN A 202 6.35 1.92 23.17
CA ASN A 202 6.32 1.66 21.73
C ASN A 202 5.01 0.98 21.32
N LEU A 203 4.34 1.56 20.32
CA LEU A 203 3.01 1.15 19.86
C LEU A 203 2.97 -0.33 19.41
N TYR A 204 3.97 -0.77 18.64
CA TYR A 204 4.02 -2.14 18.12
C TYR A 204 4.21 -3.14 19.25
N TRP A 205 5.13 -2.87 20.18
CA TRP A 205 5.37 -3.72 21.34
C TRP A 205 4.16 -3.81 22.27
N ARG A 206 3.43 -2.70 22.48
CA ARG A 206 2.16 -2.72 23.21
C ARG A 206 1.11 -3.61 22.54
N ALA A 207 0.97 -3.54 21.22
CA ALA A 207 0.06 -4.41 20.47
C ALA A 207 0.48 -5.90 20.56
N VAL A 208 1.76 -6.20 20.33
CA VAL A 208 2.32 -7.56 20.39
C VAL A 208 2.07 -8.21 21.77
N ARG A 209 2.33 -7.47 22.85
CA ARG A 209 2.07 -7.96 24.22
C ARG A 209 0.57 -8.07 24.51
N GLY A 210 -0.20 -7.03 24.20
CA GLY A 210 -1.62 -6.96 24.52
C GLY A 210 -2.48 -8.03 23.83
N HIS A 211 -2.07 -8.47 22.64
CA HIS A 211 -2.73 -9.56 21.90
C HIS A 211 -2.04 -10.93 22.05
N GLY A 212 -0.98 -11.02 22.87
CA GLY A 212 -0.34 -12.30 23.18
C GLY A 212 0.34 -12.99 21.99
N LEU A 213 0.82 -12.22 21.00
CA LEU A 213 1.41 -12.76 19.76
C LEU A 213 2.52 -13.80 19.99
N PRO A 214 3.45 -13.64 20.98
CA PRO A 214 4.48 -14.65 21.23
C PRO A 214 3.92 -16.05 21.52
N ALA A 215 2.84 -16.14 22.31
CA ALA A 215 2.23 -17.42 22.66
C ALA A 215 1.49 -18.05 21.48
N VAL A 216 0.83 -17.22 20.66
CA VAL A 216 0.17 -17.66 19.41
C VAL A 216 1.21 -18.20 18.44
N ALA A 217 2.29 -17.45 18.21
CA ALA A 217 3.34 -17.84 17.27
C ALA A 217 4.09 -19.10 17.71
N ALA A 218 4.35 -19.28 19.01
CA ALA A 218 4.95 -20.50 19.54
C ALA A 218 4.06 -21.74 19.27
N ARG A 219 2.73 -21.63 19.47
CA ARG A 219 1.80 -22.71 19.13
C ARG A 219 1.76 -22.98 17.63
N LEU A 220 1.75 -21.93 16.81
CA LEU A 220 1.80 -22.07 15.36
C LEU A 220 3.07 -22.75 14.89
N ALA A 221 4.23 -22.36 15.43
CA ALA A 221 5.52 -22.93 15.07
C ALA A 221 5.53 -24.44 15.36
N ALA A 222 5.06 -24.85 16.55
CA ALA A 222 4.93 -26.25 16.92
C ALA A 222 3.92 -27.02 16.04
N ARG A 223 2.78 -26.41 15.72
CA ARG A 223 1.74 -27.03 14.88
C ARG A 223 2.21 -27.25 13.43
N LEU A 224 3.02 -26.33 12.91
CA LEU A 224 3.49 -26.33 11.52
C LEU A 224 4.87 -26.97 11.34
N ASP A 225 5.52 -27.39 12.43
CA ASP A 225 6.94 -27.78 12.45
C ASP A 225 7.84 -26.72 11.79
N ALA A 226 7.56 -25.44 12.10
CA ALA A 226 8.23 -24.30 11.50
C ALA A 226 9.39 -23.80 12.38
N SER A 227 10.53 -23.50 11.76
CA SER A 227 11.69 -22.92 12.44
C SER A 227 11.49 -21.44 12.77
N ARG A 228 10.70 -20.72 11.95
CA ARG A 228 10.30 -19.32 12.14
C ARG A 228 8.84 -19.12 11.78
N VAL A 229 8.16 -18.24 12.51
CA VAL A 229 6.78 -17.82 12.22
C VAL A 229 6.69 -16.29 12.19
N GLY A 230 6.09 -15.77 11.13
CA GLY A 230 5.82 -14.37 10.90
C GLY A 230 4.33 -14.10 11.00
N ILE A 231 3.92 -13.13 11.82
CA ILE A 231 2.54 -12.65 11.89
C ILE A 231 2.55 -11.18 11.50
N PHE A 232 1.78 -10.85 10.47
CA PHE A 232 1.68 -9.49 9.94
C PHE A 232 0.29 -8.97 10.21
N GLY A 233 0.20 -7.79 10.79
CA GLY A 233 -1.07 -7.17 11.09
C GLY A 233 -1.00 -5.66 11.11
N GLU A 234 -2.17 -5.04 11.12
CA GLU A 234 -2.30 -3.59 11.21
C GLU A 234 -2.58 -3.22 12.66
N VAL A 235 -1.79 -2.32 13.25
CA VAL A 235 -2.15 -1.62 14.48
C VAL A 235 -2.91 -0.35 14.09
N TYR A 236 -4.12 -0.15 14.60
CA TYR A 236 -5.01 0.92 14.13
C TYR A 236 -5.76 1.58 15.27
N GLY A 237 -6.50 2.65 14.94
CA GLY A 237 -7.31 3.41 15.89
C GLY A 237 -6.93 4.89 15.96
N ALA A 238 -7.78 5.67 16.64
CA ALA A 238 -7.54 7.09 16.84
C ALA A 238 -6.19 7.31 17.53
N GLY A 239 -5.39 8.24 17.02
CA GLY A 239 -4.04 8.49 17.52
C GLY A 239 -2.95 7.59 16.94
N VAL A 240 -3.31 6.57 16.14
CA VAL A 240 -2.38 5.87 15.24
C VAL A 240 -2.38 6.55 13.87
N GLN A 241 -3.57 6.71 13.29
CA GLN A 241 -3.84 7.49 12.08
C GLN A 241 -5.17 8.26 12.23
N ASP A 242 -5.63 8.93 11.17
CA ASP A 242 -6.89 9.69 11.14
C ASP A 242 -8.15 8.82 11.14
N LEU A 243 -8.07 7.59 10.62
CA LEU A 243 -9.19 6.65 10.60
C LEU A 243 -9.22 5.81 11.89
N GLY A 244 -10.21 6.11 12.75
CA GLY A 244 -10.23 5.61 14.12
C GLY A 244 -10.93 4.28 14.34
N TYR A 245 -11.80 3.80 13.45
CA TYR A 245 -12.55 2.54 13.58
C TYR A 245 -13.34 2.34 14.89
N GLY A 246 -13.54 3.40 15.68
CA GLY A 246 -14.11 3.31 17.03
C GLY A 246 -13.12 2.86 18.11
N GLU A 247 -11.85 2.69 17.75
CA GLU A 247 -10.75 2.29 18.60
C GLU A 247 -9.85 3.49 18.94
N ASP A 248 -9.11 3.39 20.04
CA ASP A 248 -8.16 4.42 20.49
C ASP A 248 -6.80 3.78 20.78
N GLY A 249 -5.81 4.10 19.94
CA GLY A 249 -4.45 3.55 20.04
C GLY A 249 -3.65 4.06 21.25
N ARG A 250 -4.19 5.00 22.01
CA ARG A 250 -3.62 5.51 23.26
C ARG A 250 -4.00 4.67 24.48
N ARG A 251 -4.96 3.75 24.34
CA ARG A 251 -5.31 2.77 25.38
C ARG A 251 -4.17 1.79 25.63
N ASP A 252 -4.22 1.09 26.76
CA ASP A 252 -3.20 0.13 27.18
C ASP A 252 -2.90 -0.93 26.12
N VAL A 253 -3.97 -1.49 25.51
CA VAL A 253 -3.88 -2.43 24.39
C VAL A 253 -4.39 -1.74 23.11
N PRO A 254 -3.50 -1.35 22.18
CA PRO A 254 -3.88 -0.86 20.87
C PRO A 254 -4.69 -1.91 20.09
N ALA A 255 -5.62 -1.46 19.25
CA ALA A 255 -6.31 -2.35 18.34
C ALA A 255 -5.33 -2.91 17.29
N PHE A 256 -5.48 -4.20 17.00
CA PHE A 256 -4.62 -4.95 16.08
C PHE A 256 -5.49 -5.90 15.28
N ALA A 257 -5.18 -6.10 13.99
CA ALA A 257 -5.80 -7.14 13.18
C ALA A 257 -4.77 -7.77 12.25
N ALA A 258 -4.60 -9.10 12.34
CA ALA A 258 -3.69 -9.82 11.45
C ALA A 258 -4.27 -9.92 10.03
N PHE A 259 -3.42 -9.76 9.04
CA PHE A 259 -3.77 -9.86 7.61
C PHE A 259 -2.88 -10.83 6.83
N ASP A 260 -1.79 -11.33 7.41
CA ASP A 260 -0.95 -12.34 6.78
C ASP A 260 -0.18 -13.18 7.80
N VAL A 261 0.20 -14.38 7.39
CA VAL A 261 1.10 -15.27 8.14
C VAL A 261 2.14 -15.82 7.19
N SER A 262 3.40 -15.85 7.63
CA SER A 262 4.43 -16.66 6.97
C SER A 262 5.08 -17.62 7.96
N ALA A 263 5.59 -18.73 7.46
CA ALA A 263 6.31 -19.70 8.25
C ALA A 263 7.48 -20.27 7.44
N GLU A 264 8.64 -20.42 8.06
CA GLU A 264 9.72 -21.18 7.45
C GLU A 264 9.59 -22.65 7.83
N ILE A 265 9.35 -23.48 6.82
CA ILE A 265 9.14 -24.93 6.94
C ILE A 265 10.09 -25.59 5.95
N ASP A 266 10.91 -26.53 6.43
CA ASP A 266 11.94 -27.21 5.61
C ASP A 266 12.89 -26.26 4.87
N GLY A 267 13.27 -25.14 5.49
CA GLY A 267 14.16 -24.13 4.91
C GLY A 267 13.51 -23.25 3.84
N GLN A 268 12.18 -23.31 3.68
CA GLN A 268 11.43 -22.48 2.73
C GLN A 268 10.40 -21.63 3.46
N VAL A 269 10.38 -20.33 3.17
CA VAL A 269 9.32 -19.42 3.65
C VAL A 269 8.06 -19.66 2.84
N ARG A 270 6.98 -20.03 3.52
CA ARG A 270 5.64 -20.21 2.96
C ARG A 270 4.71 -19.16 3.55
N TRP A 271 3.83 -18.61 2.73
CA TRP A 271 2.74 -17.74 3.18
C TRP A 271 1.47 -18.55 3.32
N LEU A 272 0.70 -18.24 4.35
CA LEU A 272 -0.41 -19.05 4.81
C LEU A 272 -1.60 -18.15 5.13
N ASP A 273 -2.81 -18.69 4.98
CA ASP A 273 -4.03 -17.93 5.22
C ASP A 273 -4.18 -17.62 6.74
N PRO A 274 -4.17 -16.34 7.15
CA PRO A 274 -4.38 -15.99 8.55
C PRO A 274 -5.77 -16.41 9.06
N HIS A 275 -6.80 -16.46 8.20
CA HIS A 275 -8.15 -16.87 8.62
C HIS A 275 -8.25 -18.35 8.93
N GLU A 276 -7.46 -19.19 8.26
CA GLU A 276 -7.40 -20.62 8.58
C GLU A 276 -6.59 -20.87 9.87
N LEU A 277 -5.57 -20.06 10.11
CA LEU A 277 -4.60 -20.33 11.16
C LEU A 277 -4.89 -19.63 12.49
N LEU A 278 -5.50 -18.45 12.47
CA LEU A 278 -5.57 -17.53 13.61
C LEU A 278 -7.01 -17.20 14.03
N ALA A 279 -8.04 -17.70 13.34
CA ALA A 279 -9.42 -17.45 13.71
C ALA A 279 -9.70 -17.92 15.16
N GLY A 280 -10.21 -17.00 15.98
CA GLY A 280 -10.45 -17.25 17.41
C GLY A 280 -9.21 -17.10 18.30
N GLU A 281 -8.01 -16.93 17.73
CA GLU A 281 -6.77 -16.66 18.48
C GLU A 281 -6.37 -15.18 18.42
N LEU A 282 -6.54 -14.53 17.27
CA LEU A 282 -6.24 -13.11 17.07
C LEU A 282 -7.38 -12.40 16.33
N PRO A 283 -7.56 -11.08 16.50
CA PRO A 283 -8.41 -10.32 15.60
C PRO A 283 -7.82 -10.34 14.18
N LEU A 284 -8.70 -10.40 13.19
CA LEU A 284 -8.36 -10.54 11.77
C LEU A 284 -8.97 -9.41 10.96
N VAL A 285 -8.31 -9.02 9.88
CA VAL A 285 -8.92 -8.10 8.92
C VAL A 285 -10.19 -8.73 8.30
N PRO A 286 -11.29 -7.98 8.10
CA PRO A 286 -12.51 -8.57 7.55
C PRO A 286 -12.32 -9.13 6.14
N VAL A 287 -12.79 -10.36 5.88
CA VAL A 287 -12.97 -10.88 4.53
C VAL A 287 -14.26 -10.32 3.95
N LEU A 288 -14.15 -9.61 2.84
CA LEU A 288 -15.29 -9.03 2.13
C LEU A 288 -15.79 -9.92 1.00
N PHE A 289 -14.91 -10.75 0.43
CA PHE A 289 -15.24 -11.67 -0.64
C PHE A 289 -14.22 -12.83 -0.70
N SER A 290 -14.70 -14.01 -1.09
CA SER A 290 -13.89 -15.16 -1.44
C SER A 290 -14.54 -15.86 -2.63
N GLY A 291 -13.78 -16.06 -3.71
CA GLY A 291 -14.28 -16.66 -4.94
C GLY A 291 -13.49 -16.26 -6.18
N PRO A 292 -14.06 -16.50 -7.38
CA PRO A 292 -13.40 -16.15 -8.65
C PRO A 292 -13.15 -14.65 -8.78
N PHE A 293 -11.95 -14.28 -9.23
CA PHE A 293 -11.55 -12.90 -9.42
C PHE A 293 -12.34 -12.25 -10.54
N ASP A 294 -12.92 -11.10 -10.20
CA ASP A 294 -13.57 -10.17 -11.08
C ASP A 294 -13.10 -8.75 -10.73
N LEU A 295 -12.55 -8.03 -11.71
CA LEU A 295 -11.93 -6.73 -11.50
C LEU A 295 -12.96 -5.71 -10.97
N ASP A 296 -14.15 -5.67 -11.55
CA ASP A 296 -15.20 -4.73 -11.16
C ASP A 296 -15.66 -4.98 -9.72
N THR A 297 -15.76 -6.24 -9.31
CA THR A 297 -16.03 -6.62 -7.92
C THR A 297 -14.96 -6.11 -6.98
N ALA A 298 -13.67 -6.29 -7.29
CA ALA A 298 -12.57 -5.77 -6.46
C ALA A 298 -12.60 -4.23 -6.37
N LEU A 299 -12.79 -3.54 -7.51
CA LEU A 299 -12.88 -2.07 -7.55
C LEU A 299 -14.08 -1.54 -6.77
N LYS A 300 -15.23 -2.23 -6.83
CA LYS A 300 -16.44 -1.87 -6.10
C LYS A 300 -16.30 -2.09 -4.59
N LEU A 301 -15.74 -3.23 -4.18
CA LEU A 301 -15.49 -3.55 -2.77
C LEU A 301 -14.47 -2.61 -2.13
N ALA A 302 -13.56 -2.04 -2.91
CA ALA A 302 -12.65 -1.01 -2.41
C ALA A 302 -13.37 0.24 -1.89
N GLN A 303 -14.57 0.53 -2.40
CA GLN A 303 -15.33 1.73 -2.07
C GLN A 303 -16.26 1.51 -0.86
N GLY A 304 -16.79 2.60 -0.32
CA GLY A 304 -17.82 2.59 0.71
C GLY A 304 -17.29 2.74 2.14
N ALA A 305 -18.16 2.44 3.10
CA ALA A 305 -17.82 2.53 4.52
C ALA A 305 -17.03 1.29 4.98
N GLU A 306 -16.17 1.49 5.97
CA GLU A 306 -15.45 0.40 6.65
C GLU A 306 -16.40 -0.59 7.33
N THR A 307 -15.97 -1.85 7.48
CA THR A 307 -16.75 -2.91 8.15
C THR A 307 -16.19 -3.33 9.51
N VAL A 308 -14.95 -2.92 9.81
CA VAL A 308 -14.21 -3.32 11.02
C VAL A 308 -14.98 -2.96 12.29
N SER A 309 -15.58 -1.77 12.35
CA SER A 309 -16.32 -1.30 13.53
C SER A 309 -17.73 -1.88 13.66
N GLY A 310 -18.24 -2.53 12.60
CA GLY A 310 -19.65 -2.93 12.46
C GLY A 310 -20.64 -1.76 12.32
N ARG A 311 -20.17 -0.51 12.26
CA ARG A 311 -21.02 0.70 12.25
C ARG A 311 -20.80 1.62 11.04
N GLY A 312 -19.76 1.40 10.24
CA GLY A 312 -19.46 2.24 9.07
C GLY A 312 -19.13 3.68 9.45
N LEU A 313 -18.24 3.86 10.43
CA LEU A 313 -17.94 5.16 11.04
C LEU A 313 -17.25 6.15 10.11
N HIS A 314 -16.54 5.64 9.10
CA HIS A 314 -15.86 6.43 8.09
C HIS A 314 -15.71 5.62 6.80
N VAL A 315 -15.13 6.25 5.77
CA VAL A 315 -14.77 5.56 4.54
C VAL A 315 -13.73 4.47 4.80
N ARG A 316 -13.86 3.35 4.10
CA ARG A 316 -12.81 2.33 4.02
C ARG A 316 -11.60 2.87 3.25
N GLU A 317 -10.39 2.51 3.66
CA GLU A 317 -9.20 2.85 2.86
C GLU A 317 -9.23 2.15 1.51
N GLY A 318 -9.55 0.87 1.49
CA GLY A 318 -9.57 0.07 0.28
C GLY A 318 -9.68 -1.42 0.59
N VAL A 319 -9.21 -2.24 -0.33
CA VAL A 319 -9.12 -3.70 -0.16
C VAL A 319 -7.74 -4.20 -0.53
N VAL A 320 -7.38 -5.36 0.03
CA VAL A 320 -6.26 -6.19 -0.43
C VAL A 320 -6.86 -7.44 -1.08
N VAL A 321 -6.39 -7.75 -2.28
CA VAL A 321 -6.74 -8.95 -3.04
C VAL A 321 -5.51 -9.86 -3.02
N ARG A 322 -5.68 -11.13 -2.65
CA ARG A 322 -4.64 -12.15 -2.80
C ARG A 322 -5.23 -13.41 -3.43
N THR A 323 -4.41 -14.16 -4.14
CA THR A 323 -4.78 -15.53 -4.54
C THR A 323 -4.93 -16.43 -3.32
N ALA A 324 -5.87 -17.36 -3.37
CA ALA A 324 -6.13 -18.29 -2.27
C ALA A 324 -4.95 -19.27 -2.05
N ASP A 325 -4.19 -19.58 -3.10
CA ASP A 325 -3.03 -20.48 -3.10
C ASP A 325 -1.68 -19.75 -2.95
N ASP A 326 -1.69 -18.43 -2.74
CA ASP A 326 -0.51 -17.57 -2.63
C ASP A 326 0.51 -17.74 -3.77
N ARG A 327 0.02 -17.96 -4.99
CA ARG A 327 0.91 -18.23 -6.12
C ARG A 327 1.79 -17.03 -6.49
N TYR A 328 2.87 -17.33 -7.19
CA TYR A 328 3.75 -16.33 -7.80
C TYR A 328 3.06 -15.59 -8.96
N SER A 329 3.28 -14.27 -9.04
CA SER A 329 2.89 -13.41 -10.16
C SER A 329 4.13 -12.90 -10.88
N PRO A 330 4.31 -13.22 -12.19
CA PRO A 330 5.41 -12.69 -12.98
C PRO A 330 5.26 -11.18 -13.24
N VAL A 331 4.06 -10.61 -13.09
CA VAL A 331 3.78 -9.18 -13.31
C VAL A 331 4.48 -8.32 -12.27
N VAL A 332 4.47 -8.75 -11.01
CA VAL A 332 5.11 -8.03 -9.89
C VAL A 332 6.37 -8.72 -9.36
N GLY A 333 6.76 -9.84 -9.95
CA GLY A 333 7.97 -10.56 -9.57
C GLY A 333 7.91 -11.16 -8.15
N GLY A 334 6.71 -11.46 -7.64
CA GLY A 334 6.50 -11.83 -6.24
C GLY A 334 5.16 -12.52 -6.04
N ARG A 335 4.53 -12.34 -4.87
CA ARG A 335 3.22 -12.91 -4.58
C ARG A 335 2.15 -12.26 -5.45
N ALA A 336 1.16 -13.05 -5.89
CA ALA A 336 -0.05 -12.52 -6.51
C ALA A 336 -0.95 -11.90 -5.43
N ILE A 337 -0.58 -10.69 -5.02
CA ILE A 337 -1.25 -9.85 -4.03
C ILE A 337 -1.22 -8.40 -4.50
N ALA A 338 -2.35 -7.71 -4.37
CA ALA A 338 -2.47 -6.31 -4.76
C ALA A 338 -3.46 -5.58 -3.87
N LYS A 339 -3.40 -4.25 -3.85
CA LYS A 339 -4.37 -3.40 -3.18
C LYS A 339 -5.17 -2.57 -4.17
N VAL A 340 -6.39 -2.23 -3.78
CA VAL A 340 -7.17 -1.17 -4.42
C VAL A 340 -7.49 -0.15 -3.34
N VAL A 341 -7.14 1.11 -3.57
CA VAL A 341 -7.45 2.20 -2.64
C VAL A 341 -8.71 2.93 -3.10
N SER A 342 -9.61 3.21 -2.15
CA SER A 342 -10.86 3.95 -2.31
C SER A 342 -10.63 5.37 -2.83
N ASP A 343 -11.48 5.82 -3.75
CA ASP A 343 -11.38 7.16 -4.30
C ASP A 343 -11.74 8.22 -3.26
N ALA A 344 -12.71 7.91 -2.39
CA ALA A 344 -13.11 8.77 -1.30
C ALA A 344 -12.03 8.84 -0.20
N TYR A 345 -11.29 7.76 0.03
CA TYR A 345 -10.12 7.77 0.91
C TYR A 345 -8.99 8.65 0.36
N LEU A 346 -8.65 8.49 -0.92
CA LEU A 346 -7.59 9.25 -1.59
C LEU A 346 -7.84 10.76 -1.60
N THR A 347 -9.12 11.17 -1.58
CA THR A 347 -9.53 12.59 -1.62
C THR A 347 -10.06 13.12 -0.28
N ARG A 348 -9.90 12.35 0.80
CA ARG A 348 -10.36 12.77 2.14
C ARG A 348 -9.59 13.99 2.63
N LYS A 349 -10.25 14.82 3.43
CA LYS A 349 -9.63 16.03 4.00
C LYS A 349 -8.95 15.71 5.32
N GLY A 350 -7.73 16.24 5.51
CA GLY A 350 -7.01 16.13 6.77
C GLY A 350 -6.48 14.74 7.11
N GLY A 351 -6.39 13.84 6.12
CA GLY A 351 -5.87 12.49 6.32
C GLY A 351 -4.40 12.45 6.73
N THR A 352 -4.04 11.45 7.54
CA THR A 352 -2.66 11.15 7.91
C THR A 352 -2.19 9.89 7.18
N GLU A 353 -0.88 9.73 7.02
CA GLU A 353 -0.30 8.57 6.32
C GLU A 353 1.01 8.17 7.00
N TYR A 354 1.10 8.25 8.34
CA TYR A 354 2.34 7.97 9.07
C TYR A 354 2.85 6.54 8.77
N GLU A 355 4.10 6.35 8.36
CA GLU A 355 4.65 5.01 8.05
C GLU A 355 6.02 4.80 8.71
#